data_AF-A0A7V9EEI1-F1
#
_entry.id   AF-A0A7V9EEI1-F1
#
_cell.length_a   1.000
_cell.length_b   1.000
_cell.length_c   1.000
_cell.angle_alpha   90.00
_cell.angle_beta   90.00
_cell.angle_gamma   90.00
#
_symmetry.space_group_name_H-M   'P 1'
#
loop_
_entity.id
_entity.type
_entity.pdbx_description
1 polymer ?
#
loop_
_entity_poly.entity_id
_entity_poly.type
_entity_poly.pdbx_seq_one_letter_code
_entity_poly.pdbx_strand_id
1 'polypeptide(L)'
;MLQSELRASEGPGAVDRAGSALIAEVYPDPALRIWTRGVSHGLDKRESYKGPLRGHRRAELAAVLQSGCPLSDPDGLLQQCVEEDDYLDALVCALVARAGALGLTEVPRTAEERRLASLEGWIHLPACDLEALTS
;
A
#
# COMPACT_ATOMS: atom_id res chain seq x y z
N MET A 1 -10.53 10.01 14.60
CA MET A 1 -11.87 9.39 14.69
C MET A 1 -11.76 7.88 14.57
N LEU A 2 -11.25 7.33 13.46
CA LEU A 2 -11.09 5.87 13.27
C LEU A 2 -10.20 5.17 14.32
N GLN A 3 -8.98 5.67 14.56
CA GLN A 3 -8.04 5.05 15.52
C GLN A 3 -8.57 5.08 16.96
N SER A 4 -9.22 6.18 17.35
CA SER A 4 -9.84 6.34 18.66
C SER A 4 -11.02 5.37 18.87
N GLU A 5 -11.78 5.06 17.81
CA GLU A 5 -12.89 4.09 17.85
C GLU A 5 -12.39 2.65 17.89
N LEU A 6 -11.36 2.31 17.11
CA LEU A 6 -10.66 1.01 17.16
C LEU A 6 -10.06 0.75 18.54
N ARG A 7 -9.43 1.76 19.14
CA ARG A 7 -8.89 1.66 20.50
C ARG A 7 -9.97 1.39 21.56
N ALA A 8 -11.16 1.97 21.36
CA ALA A 8 -12.29 1.80 22.27
C ALA A 8 -12.99 0.43 22.12
N SER A 9 -12.97 -0.16 20.93
CA SER A 9 -13.63 -1.44 20.62
C SER A 9 -12.71 -2.65 20.83
N GLU A 10 -11.47 -2.59 20.34
CA GLU A 10 -10.51 -3.71 20.29
C GLU A 10 -9.39 -3.60 21.37
N GLY A 11 -9.39 -2.52 22.14
CA GLY A 11 -8.46 -2.27 23.24
C GLY A 11 -7.17 -1.53 22.84
N PRO A 12 -6.29 -1.19 23.81
CA PRO A 12 -5.13 -0.32 23.59
C PRO A 12 -4.09 -0.87 22.61
N GLY A 13 -4.00 -2.20 22.48
CA GLY A 13 -3.04 -2.88 21.60
C GLY A 13 -3.48 -2.92 20.14
N ALA A 14 -4.76 -2.70 19.83
CA ALA A 14 -5.28 -2.72 18.46
C ALA A 14 -4.78 -1.56 17.58
N VAL A 15 -4.32 -0.49 18.21
CA VAL A 15 -3.75 0.73 17.59
C VAL A 15 -2.23 0.78 17.73
N ASP A 16 -1.55 -0.33 18.04
CA ASP A 16 -0.08 -0.33 18.06
C ASP A 16 0.46 -0.04 16.65
N ARG A 17 1.11 1.11 16.51
CA ARG A 17 1.65 1.63 15.26
C ARG A 17 3.04 1.10 14.97
N ALA A 18 3.62 0.28 15.85
CA ALA A 18 4.92 -0.33 15.64
C ALA A 18 4.94 -1.41 14.54
N GLY A 19 3.80 -1.64 13.86
CA GLY A 19 3.67 -2.55 12.72
C GLY A 19 3.27 -3.98 13.10
N SER A 20 2.83 -4.19 14.35
CA SER A 20 2.46 -5.53 14.87
C SER A 20 0.97 -5.71 15.16
N ALA A 21 0.16 -4.65 15.03
CA ALA A 21 -1.27 -4.69 15.34
C ALA A 21 -2.17 -4.49 14.11
N LEU A 22 -3.47 -4.30 14.36
CA LEU A 22 -4.52 -4.28 13.35
C LEU A 22 -4.45 -3.09 12.38
N ILE A 23 -3.68 -2.05 12.69
CA ILE A 23 -3.51 -0.87 11.84
C ILE A 23 -2.15 -0.91 11.16
N ALA A 24 -2.16 -0.88 9.82
CA ALA A 24 -0.98 -0.70 9.00
C ALA A 24 -0.85 0.77 8.57
N GLU A 25 0.25 1.43 8.92
CA GLU A 25 0.63 2.68 8.26
C GLU A 25 1.21 2.34 6.89
N VAL A 26 0.68 2.97 5.83
CA VAL A 26 1.02 2.64 4.43
C VAL A 26 1.30 3.92 3.66
N TYR A 27 2.21 3.83 2.69
CA TYR A 27 2.53 4.95 1.80
C TYR A 27 2.61 4.45 0.35
N PRO A 28 1.73 4.96 -0.55
CA PRO A 28 1.48 4.31 -1.83
C PRO A 28 2.65 4.44 -2.82
N ASP A 29 3.29 5.61 -2.90
CA ASP A 29 4.33 5.85 -3.90
C ASP A 29 5.54 4.88 -3.77
N PRO A 30 6.14 4.65 -2.59
CA PRO A 30 7.21 3.66 -2.45
C PRO A 30 6.77 2.23 -2.73
N ALA A 31 5.57 1.83 -2.29
CA ALA A 31 5.05 0.50 -2.56
C ALA A 31 4.87 0.27 -4.06
N LEU A 32 4.30 1.24 -4.77
CA LEU A 32 4.13 1.20 -6.21
C LEU A 32 5.47 1.12 -6.93
N ARG A 33 6.50 1.84 -6.48
CA ARG A 33 7.87 1.74 -7.01
C ARG A 33 8.49 0.38 -6.79
N ILE A 34 8.23 -0.27 -5.66
CA ILE A 34 8.73 -1.63 -5.37
C ILE A 34 8.10 -2.62 -6.35
N TRP A 35 6.76 -2.66 -6.44
CA TRP A 35 6.06 -3.62 -7.28
C TRP A 35 6.25 -3.41 -8.78
N THR A 36 6.46 -2.17 -9.22
CA THR A 36 6.62 -1.87 -10.64
C THR A 36 8.09 -1.86 -11.09
N ARG A 37 9.03 -2.16 -10.19
CA ARG A 37 10.47 -2.13 -10.51
C ARG A 37 10.82 -3.16 -11.59
N GLY A 38 11.35 -2.69 -12.71
CA GLY A 38 11.77 -3.57 -13.81
C GLY A 38 10.64 -4.08 -14.68
N VAL A 39 9.40 -3.65 -14.43
CA VAL A 39 8.24 -3.91 -15.28
C VAL A 39 8.17 -2.86 -16.38
N SER A 40 7.77 -3.25 -17.59
CA SER A 40 7.48 -2.27 -18.65
C SER A 40 6.38 -1.32 -18.16
N HIS A 41 6.56 -0.02 -18.37
CA HIS A 41 5.68 1.02 -17.83
C HIS A 41 5.66 1.08 -16.29
N GLY A 42 6.70 0.60 -15.60
CA GLY A 42 6.85 0.78 -14.15
C GLY A 42 7.36 2.16 -13.73
N LEU A 43 7.19 2.54 -12.47
CA LEU A 43 7.45 3.92 -12.00
C LEU A 43 8.94 4.14 -11.71
N ASP A 44 9.58 4.95 -12.56
CA ASP A 44 10.99 5.34 -12.38
C ASP A 44 11.18 6.32 -11.23
N LYS A 45 12.37 6.33 -10.60
CA LYS A 45 12.70 7.12 -9.38
C LYS A 45 12.33 8.61 -9.41
N ARG A 46 12.28 9.23 -10.60
CA ARG A 46 11.99 10.67 -10.77
C ARG A 46 10.63 10.94 -11.38
N GLU A 47 9.90 9.88 -11.73
CA GLU A 47 8.61 9.98 -12.36
C GLU A 47 7.50 10.13 -11.31
N SER A 48 6.47 10.90 -11.67
CA SER A 48 5.27 11.08 -10.87
C SER A 48 4.04 10.71 -11.71
N TYR A 49 3.09 10.04 -11.06
CA TYR A 49 1.76 9.72 -11.59
C TYR A 49 0.67 10.68 -11.09
N LYS A 50 1.04 11.66 -10.27
CA LYS A 50 0.10 12.61 -9.65
C LYS A 50 -0.22 13.81 -10.53
N GLY A 51 -1.45 14.29 -10.42
CA GLY A 51 -1.92 15.50 -11.08
C GLY A 51 -2.71 15.27 -12.37
N PRO A 52 -3.35 16.33 -12.89
CA PRO A 52 -4.43 16.21 -13.87
C PRO A 52 -3.98 15.68 -15.25
N LEU A 53 -2.72 15.90 -15.64
CA LEU A 53 -2.18 15.49 -16.93
C LEU A 53 -1.52 14.10 -16.91
N ARG A 54 -1.67 13.34 -15.82
CA ARG A 54 -1.03 12.03 -15.63
C ARG A 54 -1.98 10.84 -15.75
N GLY A 55 -3.19 11.04 -16.27
CA GLY A 55 -4.17 9.96 -16.42
C GLY A 55 -3.64 8.76 -17.22
N HIS A 56 -2.98 8.98 -18.35
CA HIS A 56 -2.37 7.89 -19.12
C HIS A 56 -1.37 7.07 -18.29
N ARG A 57 -0.56 7.76 -17.46
CA ARG A 57 0.43 7.10 -16.60
C ARG A 57 -0.25 6.26 -15.51
N ARG A 58 -1.32 6.79 -14.91
CA ARG A 58 -2.12 6.02 -13.94
C ARG A 58 -2.80 4.82 -14.57
N ALA A 59 -3.26 4.92 -15.82
CA ALA A 59 -3.82 3.77 -16.54
C ALA A 59 -2.79 2.66 -16.73
N GLU A 60 -1.55 3.00 -17.11
CA GLU A 60 -0.47 2.01 -17.23
C GLU A 60 -0.16 1.35 -15.87
N LEU A 61 -0.08 2.13 -14.79
CA LEU A 61 0.18 1.61 -13.45
C LEU A 61 -0.96 0.72 -12.95
N ALA A 62 -2.22 1.13 -13.14
CA ALA A 62 -3.39 0.34 -12.80
C ALA A 62 -3.41 -0.99 -13.56
N ALA A 63 -3.02 -1.00 -14.84
CA ALA A 63 -2.91 -2.22 -15.63
C ALA A 63 -1.81 -3.17 -15.10
N VAL A 64 -0.68 -2.63 -14.66
CA VAL A 64 0.38 -3.43 -14.00
C VAL A 64 -0.15 -4.06 -12.70
N LEU A 65 -0.82 -3.26 -11.86
CA LEU A 65 -1.41 -3.76 -10.61
C LEU A 65 -2.43 -4.87 -10.85
N GLN A 66 -3.34 -4.68 -11.81
CA GLN A 66 -4.37 -5.66 -12.15
C GLN A 66 -3.78 -6.95 -12.75
N SER A 67 -2.68 -6.83 -13.51
CA SER A 67 -2.00 -7.99 -14.09
C SER A 67 -1.31 -8.83 -13.02
N GLY A 68 -0.67 -8.19 -12.03
CA GLY A 68 0.01 -8.88 -10.94
C GLY A 68 -0.93 -9.39 -9.85
N CYS A 69 -2.07 -8.73 -9.64
CA CYS A 69 -3.10 -9.16 -8.69
C CYS A 69 -4.47 -9.01 -9.36
N PRO A 70 -5.12 -10.10 -9.80
CA PRO A 70 -6.43 -10.05 -10.48
C PRO A 70 -7.56 -9.61 -9.54
N LEU A 71 -7.68 -8.30 -9.36
CA LEU A 71 -8.69 -7.70 -8.50
C LEU A 71 -10.09 -7.82 -9.12
N SER A 72 -11.06 -8.17 -8.28
CA SER A 72 -12.47 -8.04 -8.63
C SER A 72 -12.84 -6.56 -8.65
N ASP A 73 -13.40 -6.08 -9.76
CA ASP A 73 -13.86 -4.70 -9.92
C ASP A 73 -15.32 -4.65 -10.42
N PRO A 74 -16.29 -5.12 -9.62
CA PRO A 74 -17.69 -5.18 -10.03
C PRO A 74 -18.29 -3.78 -10.26
N ASP A 75 -17.75 -2.76 -9.59
CA ASP A 75 -18.27 -1.40 -9.60
C ASP A 75 -17.51 -0.46 -10.57
N GLY A 76 -16.48 -0.97 -11.26
CA GLY A 76 -15.70 -0.17 -12.22
C GLY A 76 -14.81 0.89 -11.57
N LEU A 77 -14.43 0.70 -10.30
CA LEU A 77 -13.60 1.64 -9.53
C LEU A 77 -12.16 1.72 -10.06
N LEU A 78 -11.66 0.70 -10.77
CA LEU A 78 -10.33 0.78 -11.40
C LEU A 78 -10.27 1.89 -12.45
N GLN A 79 -11.39 2.25 -13.09
CA GLN A 79 -11.43 3.38 -14.00
C GLN A 79 -11.19 4.71 -13.27
N GLN A 80 -11.64 4.84 -12.01
CA GLN A 80 -11.41 6.07 -11.23
C GLN A 80 -9.93 6.30 -10.92
N CYS A 81 -9.14 5.23 -10.83
CA CYS A 81 -7.68 5.32 -10.67
C CYS A 81 -7.02 6.06 -11.84
N VAL A 82 -7.63 6.05 -13.03
CA VAL A 82 -7.13 6.79 -14.20
C VAL A 82 -7.43 8.28 -14.06
N GLU A 83 -8.62 8.63 -13.58
CA GLU A 83 -9.09 10.01 -13.51
C GLU A 83 -8.39 10.78 -12.37
N GLU A 84 -8.20 10.15 -11.21
CA GLU A 84 -7.75 10.83 -10.00
C GLU A 84 -6.73 9.99 -9.22
N ASP A 85 -5.58 10.60 -8.88
CA ASP A 85 -4.49 9.87 -8.22
C ASP A 85 -4.83 9.39 -6.81
N ASP A 86 -5.79 10.01 -6.12
CA ASP A 86 -6.24 9.56 -4.80
C ASP A 86 -6.90 8.17 -4.83
N TYR A 87 -7.59 7.81 -5.93
CA TYR A 87 -8.14 6.46 -6.08
C TYR A 87 -7.05 5.42 -6.30
N LEU A 88 -6.03 5.76 -7.08
CA LEU A 88 -4.87 4.89 -7.27
C LEU A 88 -4.09 4.72 -5.95
N ASP A 89 -3.89 5.80 -5.21
CA ASP A 89 -3.25 5.79 -3.89
C ASP A 89 -4.03 4.91 -2.92
N ALA A 90 -5.36 5.04 -2.87
CA ALA A 90 -6.22 4.21 -2.03
C ALA A 90 -6.12 2.72 -2.39
N LEU A 91 -6.13 2.40 -3.69
CA LEU A 91 -5.94 1.03 -4.16
C LEU A 91 -4.59 0.44 -3.72
N VAL A 92 -3.50 1.17 -3.95
CA VAL A 92 -2.16 0.73 -3.56
C VAL A 92 -2.07 0.56 -2.04
N CYS A 93 -2.63 1.50 -1.26
CA CYS A 93 -2.71 1.38 0.20
C CYS A 93 -3.44 0.11 0.64
N ALA A 94 -4.57 -0.23 0.01
CA ALA A 94 -5.32 -1.45 0.32
C ALA A 94 -4.53 -2.73 0.00
N LEU A 95 -3.79 -2.75 -1.11
CA LEU A 95 -2.91 -3.87 -1.46
C LEU A 95 -1.77 -4.03 -0.45
N VAL A 96 -1.16 -2.94 0.01
CA VAL A 96 -0.10 -2.98 1.04
C VAL A 96 -0.66 -3.45 2.37
N ALA A 97 -1.85 -2.99 2.76
CA ALA A 97 -2.53 -3.47 3.96
C ALA A 97 -2.79 -4.99 3.88
N ARG A 98 -3.22 -5.50 2.72
CA ARG A 98 -3.36 -6.94 2.48
C ARG A 98 -2.02 -7.68 2.60
N ALA A 99 -0.94 -7.14 2.03
CA ALA A 99 0.40 -7.71 2.19
C ALA A 99 0.79 -7.76 3.68
N GLY A 100 0.51 -6.71 4.45
CA GLY A 100 0.75 -6.65 5.90
C GLY A 100 -0.04 -7.73 6.65
N ALA A 101 -1.33 -7.89 6.32
CA ALA A 101 -2.19 -8.92 6.92
C ALA A 101 -1.71 -10.35 6.61
N LEU A 102 -1.06 -10.56 5.45
CA LEU A 102 -0.44 -11.84 5.07
C LEU A 102 0.98 -12.02 5.63
N GLY A 103 1.55 -11.03 6.34
CA GLY A 103 2.93 -11.06 6.83
C GLY A 103 3.98 -10.91 5.72
N LEU A 104 3.62 -10.30 4.59
CA LEU A 104 4.43 -10.15 3.38
C LEU A 104 5.01 -8.74 3.21
N THR A 105 5.12 -7.99 4.29
CA THR A 105 5.76 -6.66 4.32
C THR A 105 7.07 -6.70 5.08
N GLU A 106 7.92 -5.71 4.85
CA GLU A 106 9.06 -5.47 5.73
C GLU A 106 8.59 -5.22 7.17
N VAL A 107 9.32 -5.79 8.13
CA VAL A 107 9.06 -5.66 9.57
C VAL A 107 10.34 -5.19 10.28
N PRO A 108 10.23 -4.49 11.42
CA PRO A 108 11.39 -4.09 12.21
C PRO A 108 12.23 -5.30 12.64
N ARG A 109 13.47 -5.42 12.16
CA ARG A 109 14.34 -6.59 12.41
C ARG A 109 15.31 -6.35 13.55
N THR A 110 15.81 -5.12 13.69
CA THR A 110 16.77 -4.73 14.72
C THR A 110 16.09 -4.16 15.97
N ALA A 111 16.84 -4.13 17.08
CA ALA A 111 16.35 -3.52 18.33
C ALA A 111 16.09 -2.01 18.17
N GLU A 112 16.92 -1.32 17.39
CA GLU A 112 16.75 0.12 17.14
C GLU A 112 15.56 0.38 16.22
N GLU A 113 15.35 -0.41 15.16
CA GLU A 113 14.15 -0.30 14.33
C GLU A 113 12.87 -0.53 15.15
N ARG A 114 12.83 -1.55 16.02
CA ARG A 114 11.69 -1.79 16.91
C ARG A 114 11.44 -0.60 17.85
N ARG A 115 12.52 -0.02 18.39
CA ARG A 115 12.42 1.16 19.24
C ARG A 115 11.87 2.37 18.47
N LEU A 116 12.40 2.67 17.29
CA LEU A 116 11.93 3.77 16.45
C LEU A 116 10.48 3.54 16.00
N ALA A 117 10.13 2.33 15.58
CA ALA A 117 8.77 1.96 15.21
C ALA A 117 7.76 2.22 16.35
N SER A 118 8.14 1.95 17.60
CA SER A 118 7.28 2.23 18.76
C SER A 118 7.06 3.71 19.05
N LEU A 119 7.97 4.58 18.60
CA LEU A 119 7.92 6.03 18.84
C LEU A 119 7.25 6.76 17.67
N GLU A 120 7.63 6.40 16.45
CA GLU A 120 7.27 7.13 15.24
C GLU A 120 6.13 6.44 14.47
N GLY A 121 6.04 5.11 14.56
CA GLY A 121 5.21 4.27 13.70
C GLY A 121 6.08 3.48 12.71
N TRP A 122 5.51 2.42 12.14
CA TRP A 122 6.14 1.62 11.09
C TRP A 122 5.35 1.67 9.79
N ILE A 123 6.02 2.14 8.73
CA ILE A 123 5.43 2.15 7.39
C ILE A 123 5.64 0.77 6.77
N HIS A 124 4.54 0.07 6.51
CA HIS A 124 4.56 -1.19 5.80
C HIS A 124 4.94 -0.94 4.34
N LEU A 125 6.01 -1.62 3.91
CA LEU A 125 6.41 -1.71 2.52
C LEU A 125 6.34 -3.18 2.07
N PRO A 126 5.88 -3.46 0.85
CA PRO A 126 5.80 -4.84 0.38
C PRO A 126 7.19 -5.45 0.26
N ALA A 127 7.31 -6.70 0.72
CA ALA A 127 8.49 -7.55 0.57
C ALA A 127 8.21 -8.73 -0.37
N CYS A 128 7.10 -8.66 -1.12
CA CYS A 128 6.61 -9.69 -2.04
C CYS A 128 6.21 -9.07 -3.38
N ASP A 129 6.07 -9.93 -4.39
CA ASP A 129 5.42 -9.56 -5.65
C ASP A 129 3.89 -9.53 -5.49
N LEU A 130 3.19 -8.92 -6.44
CA LEU A 130 1.73 -8.74 -6.39
C LEU A 130 0.97 -10.06 -6.42
N GLU A 131 1.50 -11.06 -7.12
CA GLU A 131 0.88 -12.38 -7.30
C GLU A 131 0.71 -13.10 -5.95
N ALA A 132 1.63 -12.84 -5.01
CA ALA A 132 1.59 -13.41 -3.66
C ALA A 132 0.36 -12.94 -2.87
N LEU A 133 -0.25 -11.81 -3.26
CA LEU A 133 -1.45 -11.28 -2.62
C LEU A 133 -2.71 -12.05 -3.01
N THR A 134 -2.66 -13.04 -3.90
CA THR A 134 -3.86 -13.81 -4.28
C THR A 134 -4.13 -15.04 -3.39
N SER A 135 -3.21 -15.31 -2.44
CA SER A 135 -3.28 -16.44 -1.51
C SER A 135 -4.28 -16.28 -0.35
#